data_AF-A0A9N8N598-F1
#
_entry.id   AF-A0A9N8N598-F1
#
_cell.length_a   1.000
_cell.length_b   1.000
_cell.length_c   1.000
_cell.angle_alpha   90.00
_cell.angle_beta   90.00
_cell.angle_gamma   90.00
#
_symmetry.space_group_name_H-M   'P 1'
#
loop_
_entity.id
_entity.type
_entity.pdbx_description
1 polymer ?
#
loop_
_entity_poly.entity_id
_entity_poly.type
_entity_poly.pdbx_seq_one_letter_code
_entity_poly.pdbx_strand_id
1 'polypeptide(L)' 'MARIFCGTTRRLPLIMAAEIAHERSPFRQAITASFGVGTVIPSESGDPVAFVNLVDTQLYHAKDNGRDCIAAVNRVG' A
#
# COMPACT_ATOMS: atom_id res chain seq x y z
N MET A 1 -0.94 -5.04 -18.83
CA MET A 1 -0.18 -3.82 -18.44
C MET A 1 -0.84 -3.24 -17.19
N ALA A 2 -0.35 -3.58 -15.99
CA ALA A 2 -0.91 -3.08 -14.74
C ALA A 2 -0.54 -1.61 -14.59
N ARG A 3 -1.53 -0.71 -14.63
CA ARG A 3 -1.32 0.71 -14.34
C ARG A 3 -1.19 0.87 -12.82
N ILE A 4 0.00 1.24 -12.36
CA ILE A 4 0.25 1.63 -10.97
C ILE A 4 -0.40 3.00 -10.78
N PHE A 5 -1.45 3.08 -9.96
CA PHE A 5 -2.10 4.34 -9.66
C PHE A 5 -1.60 4.84 -8.31
N CYS A 6 -0.69 5.83 -8.32
CA CYS A 6 -0.27 6.54 -7.10
C CYS A 6 -1.36 7.58 -6.76
N GLY A 7 -2.44 7.13 -6.14
CA GLY A 7 -3.53 7.98 -5.66
C GLY A 7 -3.39 8.25 -4.16
N THR A 8 -3.34 9.52 -3.77
CA THR A 8 -3.31 9.99 -2.38
C THR A 8 -4.57 9.52 -1.64
N THR A 9 -4.52 8.35 -1.00
CA THR A 9 -5.64 7.86 -0.19
C THR A 9 -5.70 8.63 1.12
N ARG A 10 -6.89 9.12 1.46
CA ARG A 10 -7.22 9.97 2.63
C ARG A 10 -6.77 9.47 4.02
N ARG A 11 -6.17 8.28 4.16
CA ARG A 11 -5.87 7.65 5.46
C ARG A 11 -4.43 7.83 5.97
N LEU A 12 -3.41 8.03 5.12
CA LEU A 12 -2.06 8.34 5.60
C LEU A 12 -2.00 9.58 6.51
N PRO A 13 -2.75 10.67 6.21
CA PRO A 13 -2.73 11.86 7.04
C PRO A 13 -3.13 11.60 8.50
N LEU A 14 -3.98 10.60 8.78
CA LEU A 14 -4.41 10.29 10.14
C LEU A 14 -3.33 9.58 10.96
N ILE A 15 -2.55 8.70 10.31
CA ILE A 15 -1.43 8.02 10.99
C ILE A 15 -0.31 9.02 11.28
N MET A 16 -0.05 9.94 10.35
CA MET A 16 0.90 11.02 10.56
C MET A 16 0.42 12.00 11.64
N ALA A 17 -0.88 12.37 11.62
CA ALA A 17 -1.46 13.30 12.60
C ALA A 17 -1.55 12.74 14.03
N ALA A 18 -1.45 11.42 14.20
CA ALA A 18 -1.36 10.81 15.52
C ALA A 18 -0.01 11.06 16.22
N GLU A 19 1.00 11.56 15.49
CA GLU A 19 2.33 11.95 15.99
C GLU A 19 2.95 10.90 16.93
N ILE A 20 2.72 9.62 16.63
CA ILE A 20 3.21 8.53 17.46
C ILE A 20 4.74 8.53 17.39
N ALA A 21 5.38 8.80 18.52
CA ALA A 21 6.83 8.86 18.62
C ALA A 21 7.46 7.52 18.18
N HIS A 22 8.49 7.62 17.34
CA HIS A 22 9.28 6.50 16.89
C HIS A 22 10.75 6.67 17.32
N GLU A 23 10.97 6.77 18.63
CA GLU A 23 12.26 7.13 19.26
C GLU A 23 13.46 6.27 18.82
N ARG A 24 13.20 5.03 18.41
CA ARG A 24 14.22 4.07 17.98
C ARG A 24 14.48 4.05 16.47
N SER A 25 13.80 4.89 15.70
CA SER A 25 13.94 4.93 14.25
C SER A 25 15.08 5.86 13.83
N PRO A 26 16.03 5.37 13.01
CA PRO A 26 17.10 6.21 12.47
C PRO A 26 16.63 7.13 11.33
N PHE A 27 15.41 6.97 10.82
CA PHE A 27 14.93 7.68 9.62
C PHE A 27 13.98 8.85 9.96
N ARG A 28 13.00 8.61 10.83
CA ARG A 28 12.01 9.60 11.26
C ARG A 28 11.61 9.32 12.70
N GLN A 29 11.48 10.37 13.50
CA GLN A 29 11.06 10.28 14.90
C GLN A 29 9.54 10.07 15.08
N ALA A 30 8.82 9.76 14.00
CA ALA A 30 7.39 9.50 13.99
C ALA A 30 7.05 8.25 13.18
N ILE A 31 6.01 7.52 13.59
CA ILE A 31 5.52 6.33 12.89
C ILE A 31 4.86 6.73 11.56
N THR A 32 5.24 6.04 10.50
CA THR A 32 4.63 6.13 9.16
C THR A 32 4.21 4.75 8.69
N ALA A 33 3.26 4.66 7.75
CA ALA A 33 2.78 3.39 7.21
C ALA A 33 2.78 3.40 5.68
N SER A 34 3.12 2.26 5.09
CA SER A 34 3.06 2.04 3.62
C SER A 34 1.96 1.02 3.33
N PHE A 35 1.31 1.15 2.17
CA PHE A 35 0.17 0.31 1.83
C PHE A 35 0.26 -0.23 0.39
N GLY A 36 0.00 -1.53 0.24
CA GLY A 36 -0.37 -2.14 -1.03
C GLY A 36 -1.88 -2.22 -1.11
N VAL A 37 -2.47 -1.72 -2.20
CA VAL A 37 -3.93 -1.71 -2.39
C VAL A 37 -4.30 -2.36 -3.71
N GLY A 38 -5.34 -3.17 -3.73
CA GLY A 38 -5.91 -3.71 -4.96
C GLY A 38 -7.42 -3.74 -4.91
N THR A 39 -8.03 -3.75 -6.09
CA THR A 39 -9.46 -3.98 -6.26
C THR A 39 -9.65 -4.99 -7.39
N VAL A 40 -10.57 -5.93 -7.19
CA VAL A 40 -10.92 -6.96 -8.16
C VAL A 40 -12.41 -7.24 -8.09
N ILE A 41 -13.02 -7.56 -9.23
CA ILE A 41 -14.38 -8.10 -9.27
C ILE A 41 -14.25 -9.63 -9.12
N PRO A 42 -14.87 -10.25 -8.10
CA PRO A 42 -14.83 -11.69 -7.95
C PRO A 42 -15.43 -12.39 -9.17
N SER A 43 -14.73 -13.40 -9.68
CA SER A 43 -15.22 -14.28 -10.75
C SER A 43 -14.97 -15.73 -10.35
N GLU A 44 -15.73 -16.66 -10.93
CA GLU A 44 -15.58 -18.08 -10.62
C GLU A 44 -14.21 -18.66 -11.00
N SER A 45 -13.54 -18.04 -11.97
CA SER A 45 -12.17 -18.35 -12.39
C SER A 45 -11.09 -17.55 -11.64
N GLY A 46 -11.49 -16.65 -10.73
CA GLY A 46 -10.58 -15.84 -9.95
C GLY A 46 -9.85 -16.67 -8.90
N ASP A 47 -8.56 -16.38 -8.70
CA ASP A 47 -7.77 -16.91 -7.59
C ASP A 47 -7.57 -15.82 -6.52
N PRO A 48 -8.27 -15.91 -5.37
CA PRO A 48 -8.12 -14.96 -4.27
C PRO A 48 -6.70 -14.91 -3.72
N VAL A 49 -5.98 -16.03 -3.71
CA VAL A 49 -4.60 -16.11 -3.19
C VAL A 49 -3.67 -15.34 -4.13
N ALA A 50 -3.80 -15.54 -5.44
CA ALA A 50 -3.05 -14.76 -6.43
C ALA A 50 -3.35 -13.26 -6.33
N PHE A 51 -4.59 -12.87 -6.02
CA PHE A 51 -4.93 -11.47 -5.80
C PHE A 51 -4.25 -10.90 -4.56
N VAL A 52 -4.28 -11.62 -3.42
CA VAL A 52 -3.60 -11.18 -2.19
C VAL A 52 -2.09 -11.04 -2.40
N ASN A 53 -1.46 -12.02 -3.05
CA ASN A 53 -0.02 -11.96 -3.37
C ASN A 53 0.32 -10.76 -4.25
N LEU A 54 -0.57 -10.40 -5.16
CA LEU A 54 -0.40 -9.25 -6.03
C LEU A 54 -0.53 -7.92 -5.25
N VAL A 55 -1.44 -7.84 -4.28
CA VAL A 55 -1.56 -6.68 -3.36
C VAL A 55 -0.33 -6.58 -2.45
N ASP A 56 0.18 -7.70 -1.93
CA ASP A 56 1.39 -7.73 -1.11
C ASP A 56 2.64 -7.29 -1.90
N THR A 57 2.73 -7.68 -3.17
CA THR A 57 3.77 -7.18 -4.09
C THR A 57 3.73 -5.66 -4.21
N GLN A 58 2.53 -5.05 -4.24
CA GLN A 58 2.42 -3.58 -4.22
C GLN A 58 2.90 -3.00 -2.89
N LEU A 59 2.64 -3.65 -1.76
CA LEU A 59 3.17 -3.21 -0.47
C LEU A 59 4.71 -3.19 -0.46
N TYR A 60 5.35 -4.20 -1.06
CA TYR A 60 6.81 -4.19 -1.24
C TYR A 60 7.28 -3.02 -2.11
N HIS A 61 6.62 -2.77 -3.25
CA HIS A 61 6.94 -1.60 -4.08
C HIS A 61 6.79 -0.27 -3.34
N ALA A 62 5.77 -0.14 -2.48
CA ALA A 62 5.60 1.06 -1.65
C ALA A 62 6.75 1.22 -0.64
N LYS A 63 7.24 0.12 -0.06
CA LYS A 63 8.38 0.16 0.85
C LYS A 63 9.68 0.56 0.13
N ASP A 64 9.91 0.03 -1.07
CA ASP A 64 11.13 0.28 -1.84
C ASP A 64 11.16 1.70 -2.43
N ASN A 65 10.01 2.28 -2.79
CA ASN A 65 9.90 3.64 -3.31
C ASN A 65 9.98 4.75 -2.24
N GLY A 66 10.67 4.50 -1.13
CA GLY A 66 10.90 5.49 -0.07
C GLY A 66 9.94 5.45 1.12
N ARG A 67 9.07 4.42 1.19
CA ARG A 67 8.09 4.20 2.27
C ARG A 67 7.07 5.35 2.37
N ASP A 68 6.17 5.26 3.34
CA ASP A 68 5.10 6.25 3.58
C ASP A 68 4.27 6.58 2.32
N CYS A 69 4.09 5.59 1.46
CA CYS A 69 3.38 5.74 0.21
C CYS A 69 2.42 4.57 -0.04
N ILE A 70 1.59 4.74 -1.07
CA ILE A 70 0.61 3.76 -1.49
C ILE A 70 0.95 3.32 -2.90
N ALA A 71 1.10 2.01 -3.08
CA ALA A 71 1.12 1.41 -4.40
C ALA A 71 -0.20 0.69 -4.61
N ALA A 72 -0.88 1.03 -5.71
CA ALA A 72 -2.15 0.43 -6.05
C ALA A 72 -2.09 -0.26 -7.40
N VAL A 73 -2.82 -1.38 -7.48
CA VAL A 73 -3.02 -2.15 -8.70
C VAL A 73 -4.50 -2.21 -9.04
N ASN A 74 -4.83 -1.88 -10.29
CA ASN A 74 -6.16 -2.11 -10.82
C ASN A 74 -6.11 -3.31 -11.76
N ARG A 75 -6.81 -4.39 -11.38
CA ARG A 75 -7.05 -5.53 -12.26
C ARG A 75 -8.50 -5.46 -12.73
N VAL A 76 -8.67 -4.96 -13.96
CA VAL A 76 -9.94 -5.10 -14.68
C VAL A 76 -9.96 -6.54 -15.20
N GLY A 77 -10.78 -7.38 -14.56
CA GLY A 77 -11.05 -8.75 -14.94
C GLY A 77 -12.55 -8.94 -14.99
#